data_AF-A0A7S2TF01-F1
#
_entry.id   AF-A0A7S2TF01-F1
#
_cell.length_a   1.000
_cell.length_b   1.000
_cell.length_c   1.000
_cell.angle_alpha   90.00
_cell.angle_beta   90.00
_cell.angle_gamma   90.00
#
_symmetry.space_group_name_H-M   'P 1'
#
loop_
_entity.id
_entity.type
_entity.pdbx_description
1 polymer ?
#
loop_
_entity_poly.entity_id
_entity_poly.type
_entity_poly.pdbx_seq_one_letter_code
_entity_poly.pdbx_strand_id
1 'polypeptide(L)'
;RSERSVAILAQGHRRHRNCPVLSLPLPPSRTMPKQITEIRQFLQIARRKDARSVKIKKNGASTKFKIRCSSYLYTLIMADKGKADKLKQSLPPSLQKKEI
;
A
#
# COMPACT_ATOMS: atom_id res chain seq x y z
N ARG A 1 -20.78 -6.26 63.99
CA ARG A 1 -20.47 -5.20 62.99
C ARG A 1 -18.97 -5.31 62.74
N SER A 2 -18.45 -6.03 61.75
CA SER A 2 -18.74 -6.14 60.32
C SER A 2 -18.38 -7.58 59.88
N GLU A 3 -19.35 -8.40 59.46
CA GLU A 3 -19.60 -8.82 58.06
C GLU A 3 -18.44 -9.57 57.38
N ARG A 4 -18.56 -10.92 57.26
CA ARG A 4 -18.91 -11.68 56.04
C ARG A 4 -17.71 -11.89 55.11
N SER A 5 -17.06 -13.07 55.14
CA SER A 5 -17.42 -14.29 54.39
C SER A 5 -17.07 -14.30 52.90
N VAL A 6 -16.10 -15.18 52.60
CA VAL A 6 -16.09 -16.23 51.54
C VAL A 6 -15.99 -15.83 50.06
N ALA A 7 -14.76 -16.05 49.53
CA ALA A 7 -14.35 -16.79 48.32
C ALA A 7 -14.88 -16.42 46.92
N ILE A 8 -14.28 -17.10 45.92
CA ILE A 8 -14.53 -17.15 44.45
C ILE A 8 -13.59 -16.19 43.69
N LEU A 9 -12.89 -16.50 42.59
CA LEU A 9 -12.50 -17.69 41.82
C LEU A 9 -11.67 -17.16 40.62
N ALA A 10 -10.85 -18.04 40.03
CA ALA A 10 -10.51 -18.12 38.61
C ALA A 10 -9.33 -17.30 38.01
N GLN A 11 -8.29 -18.08 37.63
CA GLN A 11 -7.70 -18.24 36.28
C GLN A 11 -7.16 -16.98 35.55
N GLY A 12 -5.99 -16.97 34.89
CA GLY A 12 -5.04 -18.01 34.51
C GLY A 12 -4.19 -17.53 33.31
N HIS A 13 -3.10 -18.27 33.00
CA HIS A 13 -2.50 -18.47 31.65
C HIS A 13 -1.88 -17.23 30.93
N ARG A 14 -0.75 -17.25 30.21
CA ARG A 14 0.12 -18.21 29.49
C ARG A 14 1.45 -17.47 29.23
N ARG A 15 2.64 -18.03 29.52
CA ARG A 15 3.53 -18.76 28.59
C ARG A 15 3.78 -18.10 27.22
N HIS A 16 5.06 -17.73 27.02
CA HIS A 16 6.00 -18.20 25.98
C HIS A 16 6.40 -17.30 24.78
N ARG A 17 7.74 -17.16 24.69
CA ARG A 17 8.63 -17.19 23.51
C ARG A 17 8.61 -16.01 22.52
N ASN A 18 9.67 -15.23 22.67
CA ASN A 18 10.49 -14.65 21.61
C ASN A 18 10.59 -15.58 20.38
N CYS A 19 10.11 -15.10 19.23
CA CYS A 19 10.25 -15.74 17.92
C CYS A 19 10.95 -14.74 16.97
N PRO A 20 12.18 -14.99 16.51
CA PRO A 20 12.78 -14.20 15.45
C PRO A 20 12.18 -14.67 14.13
N VAL A 21 11.37 -13.82 13.50
CA VAL A 21 10.73 -14.15 12.22
C VAL A 21 11.77 -14.10 11.09
N LEU A 22 11.98 -15.26 10.48
CA LEU A 22 12.69 -15.45 9.22
C LEU A 22 12.04 -14.60 8.12
N SER A 23 12.80 -13.64 7.60
CA SER A 23 12.47 -12.83 6.43
C SER A 23 12.58 -13.64 5.15
N LEU A 24 11.55 -14.43 4.81
CA LEU A 24 11.40 -14.98 3.47
C LEU A 24 10.77 -13.94 2.52
N PRO A 25 11.38 -13.64 1.36
CA PRO A 25 10.80 -12.74 0.38
C PRO A 25 9.59 -13.39 -0.28
N LEU A 26 8.40 -12.82 0.00
CA LEU A 26 7.13 -13.27 -0.58
C LEU A 26 7.20 -13.23 -2.12
N PRO A 27 6.72 -14.29 -2.82
CA PRO A 27 6.72 -14.32 -4.28
C PRO A 27 5.87 -13.17 -4.84
N PRO A 28 6.25 -12.57 -6.00
CA PRO A 28 5.46 -11.53 -6.62
C PRO A 28 4.11 -12.13 -7.03
N SER A 29 3.07 -11.75 -6.28
CA SER A 29 1.67 -12.11 -6.57
C SER A 29 1.38 -11.96 -8.07
N ARG A 30 0.81 -13.01 -8.68
CA ARG A 30 0.41 -13.11 -10.09
C ARG A 30 -0.72 -12.13 -10.40
N THR A 31 -0.47 -10.83 -10.28
CA THR A 31 -1.47 -9.78 -10.46
C THR A 31 -1.47 -9.36 -11.91
N MET A 32 -2.57 -9.63 -12.61
CA MET A 32 -2.77 -9.15 -13.97
C MET A 32 -2.75 -7.60 -13.96
N PRO A 33 -1.87 -6.97 -14.75
CA PRO A 33 -1.79 -5.52 -14.81
C PRO A 33 -3.03 -4.95 -15.52
N LYS A 34 -3.50 -3.79 -15.08
CA LYS A 34 -4.57 -3.03 -15.74
C LYS A 34 -4.02 -1.70 -16.23
N GLN A 35 -4.38 -1.32 -17.45
CA GLN A 35 -4.03 -0.02 -18.01
C GLN A 35 -5.15 0.99 -17.73
N ILE A 36 -4.75 2.22 -17.40
CA ILE A 36 -5.64 3.37 -17.30
C ILE A 36 -5.25 4.33 -18.41
N THR A 37 -6.24 4.84 -19.14
CA THR A 37 -6.07 5.87 -20.17
C THR A 37 -6.26 7.27 -19.59
N GLU A 38 -7.23 7.43 -18.69
CA GLU A 38 -7.66 8.74 -18.17
C GLU A 38 -6.93 9.17 -16.89
N ILE A 39 -6.49 10.44 -16.86
CA ILE A 39 -5.81 11.03 -15.69
C ILE A 39 -6.76 11.14 -14.48
N ARG A 40 -8.04 11.48 -14.72
CA ARG A 40 -9.04 11.61 -13.65
C ARG A 40 -9.21 10.30 -12.88
N GLN A 41 -9.29 9.18 -13.60
CA GLN A 41 -9.40 7.85 -13.02
C GLN A 41 -8.15 7.48 -12.22
N PHE A 42 -6.97 7.85 -12.72
CA PHE A 42 -5.71 7.65 -12.01
C PHE A 42 -5.67 8.38 -10.65
N LEU A 43 -6.07 9.66 -10.62
CA LEU A 43 -6.11 10.44 -9.37
C LEU A 43 -7.11 9.87 -8.36
N GLN A 44 -8.26 9.37 -8.83
CA GLN A 44 -9.22 8.68 -7.96
C GLN A 44 -8.61 7.43 -7.33
N ILE A 45 -7.85 6.63 -8.10
CA ILE A 45 -7.19 5.42 -7.58
C ILE A 45 -6.07 5.78 -6.60
N ALA A 46 -5.29 6.83 -6.86
CA ALA A 46 -4.23 7.28 -5.95
C ALA A 46 -4.75 7.71 -4.57
N ARG A 47 -6.00 8.19 -4.48
CA ARG A 47 -6.62 8.62 -3.22
C ARG A 47 -7.35 7.50 -2.47
N ARG A 48 -7.52 6.32 -3.07
CA ARG A 48 -8.18 5.21 -2.40
C ARG A 48 -7.27 4.57 -1.34
N LYS A 49 -7.89 4.07 -0.27
CA LYS A 49 -7.21 3.39 0.86
C LYS A 49 -6.45 2.10 0.50
N ASP A 50 -6.71 1.53 -0.68
CA ASP A 50 -6.04 0.31 -1.16
C ASP A 50 -4.73 0.59 -1.91
N ALA A 51 -4.46 1.85 -2.28
CA ALA A 51 -3.22 2.26 -2.89
C ALA A 51 -2.09 2.26 -1.85
N ARG A 52 -1.05 1.44 -2.08
CA ARG A 52 0.08 1.26 -1.15
C ARG A 52 1.30 2.07 -1.57
N SER A 53 1.63 2.06 -2.85
CA SER A 53 2.83 2.69 -3.38
C SER A 53 2.68 3.02 -4.86
N VAL A 54 3.33 4.08 -5.33
CA VAL A 54 3.43 4.42 -6.74
C VAL A 54 4.88 4.31 -7.19
N LYS A 55 5.08 3.52 -8.24
CA LYS A 55 6.36 3.45 -8.95
C LYS A 55 6.27 4.35 -10.18
N ILE A 56 7.16 5.33 -10.25
CA ILE A 56 7.25 6.26 -11.39
C ILE A 56 8.43 5.80 -12.22
N LYS A 57 8.15 5.23 -13.39
CA LYS A 57 9.18 4.79 -14.33
C LYS A 57 9.28 5.79 -15.46
N LYS A 58 10.40 6.50 -15.54
CA LYS A 58 10.69 7.40 -16.66
C LYS A 58 11.29 6.59 -17.80
N ASN A 59 10.66 6.63 -18.97
CA ASN A 59 11.25 6.16 -20.22
C ASN A 59 11.59 7.39 -21.07
N GLY A 60 12.54 7.28 -22.02
CA GLY A 60 13.00 8.43 -22.82
C GLY A 60 11.86 9.22 -23.48
N ALA A 61 10.85 8.50 -24.00
CA ALA A 61 9.69 9.06 -24.71
C ALA A 61 8.39 9.09 -23.88
N SER A 62 8.32 8.41 -22.73
CA SER A 62 7.07 8.33 -21.94
C SER A 62 7.32 8.04 -20.47
N THR A 63 6.49 8.58 -19.59
CA THR A 63 6.51 8.27 -18.15
C THR A 63 5.38 7.31 -17.83
N LYS A 64 5.70 6.22 -17.12
CA LYS A 64 4.73 5.21 -16.68
C LYS A 64 4.53 5.36 -15.17
N PHE A 65 3.31 5.70 -14.77
CA PHE A 65 2.89 5.74 -13.37
C PHE A 65 2.25 4.42 -13.01
N LYS A 66 2.89 3.65 -12.13
CA LYS A 66 2.44 2.32 -11.72
C LYS A 66 1.98 2.35 -10.26
N ILE A 67 0.68 2.34 -10.02
CA ILE A 67 0.12 2.25 -8.67
C ILE A 67 -0.01 0.80 -8.27
N ARG A 68 0.49 0.44 -7.10
CA ARG A 68 0.21 -0.83 -6.45
C ARG A 68 -1.03 -0.70 -5.58
N CYS A 69 -2.09 -1.40 -5.97
CA CYS A 69 -3.26 -1.60 -5.13
C CYS A 69 -3.21 -2.98 -4.46
N SER A 70 -4.24 -3.33 -3.67
CA SER A 70 -4.33 -4.64 -3.02
C SER A 70 -4.25 -5.80 -4.01
N SER A 71 -5.01 -5.75 -5.11
CA SER A 71 -5.16 -6.88 -6.05
C SER A 71 -4.53 -6.64 -7.42
N TYR A 72 -4.40 -5.39 -7.87
CA TYR A 72 -3.95 -5.07 -9.22
C TYR A 72 -2.82 -4.04 -9.22
N LEU A 73 -2.04 -4.06 -10.30
CA LEU A 73 -1.14 -2.98 -10.64
C LEU A 73 -1.80 -2.15 -11.75
N TYR A 74 -2.04 -0.88 -11.46
CA TYR A 74 -2.58 0.05 -12.43
C TYR A 74 -1.46 0.85 -13.07
N THR A 75 -1.45 0.92 -14.40
CA THR A 75 -0.46 1.70 -15.15
C THR A 75 -1.12 2.80 -15.95
N LEU A 76 -0.70 4.05 -15.73
CA LEU A 76 -0.97 5.17 -16.62
C LEU A 76 0.30 5.45 -17.43
N ILE A 77 0.16 5.54 -18.75
CA ILE A 77 1.24 5.90 -19.67
C ILE A 77 1.02 7.34 -20.11
N MET A 78 2.03 8.20 -19.96
CA MET A 78 1.96 9.59 -20.35
C MET A 78 3.16 9.95 -21.23
N ALA A 79 2.92 10.46 -22.43
CA ALA A 79 3.98 10.87 -23.35
C ALA A 79 4.56 12.26 -22.95
N ASP A 80 3.69 13.17 -22.51
CA ASP A 80 4.07 14.52 -22.10
C ASP A 80 4.87 14.55 -20.78
N LYS A 81 6.14 14.98 -20.85
CA LYS A 81 6.99 15.14 -19.67
C LYS A 81 6.50 16.25 -18.73
N GLY A 82 6.03 17.37 -19.29
CA GLY A 82 5.53 18.51 -18.50
C GLY A 82 4.27 18.19 -17.71
N LYS A 83 3.32 17.44 -18.32
CA LYS A 83 2.12 16.96 -17.61
C LYS A 83 2.46 15.90 -16.57
N ALA A 84 3.44 15.04 -16.87
CA ALA A 84 3.88 14.02 -15.93
C ALA A 84 4.44 14.64 -14.65
N ASP A 85 5.26 15.69 -14.74
CA ASP A 85 5.83 16.32 -13.55
C ASP A 85 4.76 17.01 -12.67
N LYS A 86 3.78 17.66 -13.30
CA LYS A 86 2.59 18.19 -12.59
C LYS A 86 1.81 17.06 -11.89
N LEU A 87 1.62 15.93 -12.57
CA LEU A 87 0.91 14.79 -11.98
C LEU A 87 1.66 14.21 -10.77
N LYS A 88 3.00 14.20 -10.79
CA LYS A 88 3.82 13.79 -9.63
C LYS A 88 3.57 14.67 -8.42
N GLN A 89 3.38 15.97 -8.62
CA GLN A 89 3.09 16.93 -7.55
C GLN A 89 1.65 16.81 -7.02
N SER A 90 0.69 16.44 -7.87
CA SER A 90 -0.71 16.23 -7.47
C SER A 90 -0.96 14.94 -6.69
N LEU A 91 0.04 14.05 -6.59
CA LEU A 91 -0.10 12.82 -5.81
C LEU A 91 -0.15 13.13 -4.30
N PRO A 92 -1.01 12.46 -3.53
CA PRO A 92 -1.09 12.68 -2.09
C PRO A 92 0.23 12.29 -1.41
N PRO A 93 0.77 13.10 -0.47
CA PRO A 93 2.05 12.85 0.19
C PRO A 93 2.03 11.61 1.10
N SER A 94 0.85 11.14 1.50
CA SER A 94 0.66 9.90 2.25
C SER A 94 0.99 8.64 1.46
N LEU A 95 1.07 8.73 0.13
CA LEU A 95 1.32 7.60 -0.75
C LEU A 95 2.82 7.48 -1.06
N GLN A 96 3.40 6.32 -0.81
CA GLN A 96 4.84 6.12 -1.00
C GLN A 96 5.21 6.20 -2.49
N LYS A 97 6.06 7.17 -2.84
CA LYS A 97 6.59 7.38 -4.19
C LYS A 97 7.98 6.75 -4.34
N LYS A 98 8.14 5.85 -5.31
CA LYS A 98 9.43 5.27 -5.70
C LYS A 98 9.73 5.59 -7.16
N GLU A 99 10.78 6.37 -7.40
CA GLU A 99 11.27 6.65 -8.74
C GLU A 99 12.25 5.54 -9.17
N ILE A 100 12.10 5.06 -10.40
CA ILE A 100 12.92 4.00 -11.04
C ILE A 100 13.29 4.44 -12.45
#